data_AF-A0A8J2RDK7-F1
#
_entry.id   AF-A0A8J2RDK7-F1
#
_cell.length_a   1.000
_cell.length_b   1.000
_cell.length_c   1.000
_cell.angle_alpha   90.00
_cell.angle_beta   90.00
_cell.angle_gamma   90.00
#
_symmetry.space_group_name_H-M   'P 1'
#
loop_
_entity.id
_entity.type
_entity.pdbx_description
1 polymer ?
#
loop_
_entity_poly.entity_id
_entity_poly.type
_entity_poly.pdbx_seq_one_letter_code
_entity_poly.pdbx_strand_id
1 'polypeptide(L)'
;MSLSAEGFEVCNRLVLEAVNKSSISKLQLAKRFYTPIQLLTSLARYNENGDESPFIIAMKKKNVSFIKELVTWISRKDVYKNKECEPMVLIIIDQLAHHIPILEVIDYRICSIHRNTTESTKWLTFIAQFFIRSNSFTRQDKIVLLELIGAALIIPLRQDGYANQSVCGLECWREAMTLRYSPALGQPLIPKLPAVCVPSVLYSSVFESAVEVATMEEMDLLQEDFARNYLSLLDDDMRLPCVKRMVIQAHLVIRRISSQANYIGNPDWLYLKSLLDFADLLSFNTVFESKLKINTYLLILEELNGFDPKLIPLQTFGIFIAALVYSSYYFRSMVTEPPGTPKRRELSYTNLLTPSKFISIIPKIFPKNTVFTEIGEIVYDFLFVMDRISPQLTDKDQLNLGKCYYNYIRYATTERKTTVLHVAVGVNLSEENFNLTTIELILKLGADPNAIDEHGQTALHILAEREELFFLHEYVHVFQALVDAGTHLDTAADNGETVLSLLKKNVMRFKQVVFIHPYYESLLNTVFPLSCLAARVIRRNGIRFDEDRIPTHLQPFVAQHSAKDLIGHSCS
;
A
#
# COMPACT_ATOMS: atom_id res chain seq x y z
N MET A 1 -38.09 -24.02 -13.99
CA MET A 1 -38.30 -24.69 -15.30
C MET A 1 -37.23 -25.77 -15.43
N SER A 2 -37.64 -27.03 -15.56
CA SER A 2 -36.71 -28.11 -15.92
C SER A 2 -36.27 -27.93 -17.38
N LEU A 3 -34.96 -28.07 -17.63
CA LEU A 3 -34.42 -28.13 -18.97
C LEU A 3 -34.61 -29.56 -19.52
N SER A 4 -34.78 -29.71 -20.83
CA SER A 4 -34.76 -31.05 -21.45
C SER A 4 -33.39 -31.70 -21.24
N ALA A 5 -33.35 -33.04 -21.18
CA ALA A 5 -32.10 -33.79 -21.01
C ALA A 5 -31.05 -33.41 -22.06
N GLU A 6 -31.49 -33.18 -23.30
CA GLU A 6 -30.66 -32.71 -24.41
C GLU A 6 -30.03 -31.33 -24.15
N GLY A 7 -30.80 -30.36 -23.64
CA GLY A 7 -30.27 -29.02 -23.35
C GLY A 7 -29.34 -28.99 -22.13
N PHE A 8 -29.51 -29.90 -21.16
CA PHE A 8 -28.51 -30.12 -20.09
C PHE A 8 -27.20 -30.71 -20.64
N GLU A 9 -27.26 -31.61 -21.62
CA GLU A 9 -26.06 -32.20 -22.22
C GLU A 9 -25.31 -31.23 -23.16
N VAL A 10 -26.00 -30.22 -23.72
CA VAL A 10 -25.35 -29.05 -24.33
C VAL A 10 -24.61 -28.21 -23.28
N CYS A 11 -25.19 -28.01 -22.08
CA CYS A 11 -24.50 -27.34 -20.97
C CYS A 11 -23.19 -28.05 -20.60
N ASN A 12 -23.24 -29.38 -20.43
CA ASN A 12 -22.08 -30.21 -20.10
C ASN A 12 -20.93 -30.05 -21.09
N ARG A 13 -21.23 -30.11 -22.39
CA ARG A 13 -20.21 -29.93 -23.44
C ARG A 13 -19.60 -28.52 -23.41
N LEU A 14 -20.41 -27.48 -23.19
CA LEU A 14 -19.93 -26.09 -23.13
C LEU A 14 -19.05 -25.81 -21.91
N VAL A 15 -19.45 -26.30 -20.73
CA VAL A 15 -18.68 -26.18 -19.49
C VAL A 15 -17.35 -26.93 -19.60
N LEU A 16 -17.38 -28.18 -20.06
CA LEU A 16 -16.18 -29.00 -20.26
C LEU A 16 -15.23 -28.38 -21.31
N GLU A 17 -15.74 -27.80 -22.39
CA GLU A 17 -14.90 -27.11 -23.38
C GLU A 17 -14.29 -25.81 -22.81
N ALA A 18 -15.06 -25.04 -22.03
CA ALA A 18 -14.58 -23.83 -21.36
C ALA A 18 -13.44 -24.15 -20.39
N VAL A 19 -13.61 -25.20 -19.57
CA VAL A 19 -12.58 -25.76 -18.68
C VAL A 19 -11.35 -26.22 -19.47
N ASN A 20 -11.55 -27.04 -20.51
CA ASN A 20 -10.45 -27.65 -21.25
C ASN A 20 -9.57 -26.63 -21.98
N LYS A 21 -10.17 -25.52 -22.45
CA LYS A 21 -9.48 -24.39 -23.07
C LYS A 21 -9.12 -23.27 -22.08
N SER A 22 -9.42 -23.44 -20.78
CA SER A 22 -9.33 -22.41 -19.74
C SER A 22 -9.90 -21.05 -20.18
N SER A 23 -11.02 -21.10 -20.91
CA SER A 23 -11.59 -19.97 -21.63
C SER A 23 -12.65 -19.26 -20.80
N ILE A 24 -12.26 -18.11 -20.25
CA ILE A 24 -13.16 -17.21 -19.51
C ILE A 24 -14.35 -16.77 -20.38
N SER A 25 -14.13 -16.47 -21.67
CA SER A 25 -15.19 -16.08 -22.60
C SER A 25 -16.24 -17.18 -22.82
N LYS A 26 -15.84 -18.45 -22.95
CA LYS A 26 -16.78 -19.58 -23.03
C LYS A 26 -17.52 -19.81 -21.72
N LEU A 27 -16.84 -19.67 -20.58
CA LEU A 27 -17.48 -19.76 -19.26
C LEU A 27 -18.52 -18.63 -19.05
N GLN A 28 -18.22 -17.40 -19.48
CA GLN A 28 -19.17 -16.28 -19.50
C GLN A 28 -20.33 -16.50 -20.47
N LEU A 29 -20.09 -17.14 -21.62
CA LEU A 29 -21.15 -17.53 -22.56
C LEU A 29 -22.12 -18.53 -21.91
N ALA A 30 -21.60 -19.58 -21.27
CA ALA A 30 -22.41 -20.56 -20.55
C ALA A 30 -23.25 -19.90 -19.43
N LYS A 31 -22.65 -18.96 -18.66
CA LYS A 31 -23.33 -18.15 -17.64
C LYS A 31 -24.48 -17.27 -18.16
N ARG A 32 -24.60 -17.02 -19.48
CA ARG A 32 -25.71 -16.27 -20.09
C ARG A 32 -26.91 -17.15 -20.45
N PHE A 33 -26.70 -18.43 -20.70
CA PHE A 33 -27.73 -19.33 -21.24
C PHE A 33 -28.27 -20.35 -20.23
N TYR A 34 -27.54 -20.62 -19.14
CA TYR A 34 -27.89 -21.66 -18.16
C TYR A 34 -28.02 -21.11 -16.75
N THR A 35 -28.86 -21.75 -15.94
CA THR A 35 -29.07 -21.37 -14.54
C THR A 35 -27.87 -21.76 -13.66
N PRO A 36 -27.69 -21.12 -12.49
CA PRO A 36 -26.65 -21.49 -11.53
C PRO A 36 -26.60 -22.99 -11.21
N ILE A 37 -27.74 -23.62 -10.92
CA ILE A 37 -27.81 -25.04 -10.60
C ILE A 37 -27.38 -25.93 -11.78
N GLN A 38 -27.72 -25.58 -13.02
CA GLN A 38 -27.32 -26.36 -14.20
C GLN A 38 -25.80 -26.30 -14.43
N LEU A 39 -25.21 -25.12 -14.29
CA LEU A 39 -23.77 -24.92 -14.41
C LEU A 39 -23.00 -25.58 -13.25
N LEU A 40 -23.51 -25.50 -12.02
CA LEU A 40 -22.91 -26.17 -10.86
C LEU A 40 -22.99 -27.70 -10.99
N THR A 41 -24.15 -28.23 -11.40
CA THR A 41 -24.32 -29.68 -11.64
C THR A 41 -23.34 -30.14 -12.70
N SER A 42 -23.18 -29.36 -13.77
CA SER A 42 -22.22 -29.63 -14.84
C SER A 42 -20.76 -29.63 -14.36
N LEU A 43 -20.37 -28.65 -13.54
CA LEU A 43 -19.03 -28.54 -12.97
C LEU A 43 -18.72 -29.63 -11.94
N ALA A 44 -19.70 -30.01 -11.13
CA ALA A 44 -19.57 -31.00 -10.05
C ALA A 44 -19.61 -32.45 -10.56
N ARG A 45 -20.34 -32.71 -11.65
CA ARG A 45 -20.55 -34.05 -12.22
C ARG A 45 -19.22 -34.69 -12.61
N TYR A 46 -18.93 -35.83 -12.02
CA TYR A 46 -17.85 -36.70 -12.46
C TYR A 46 -18.17 -37.31 -13.84
N ASN A 47 -17.12 -37.59 -14.60
CA ASN A 47 -17.14 -38.40 -15.82
C ASN A 47 -17.61 -39.85 -15.55
N GLU A 48 -17.74 -40.65 -16.60
CA GLU A 48 -18.21 -42.04 -16.52
C GLU A 48 -17.29 -42.96 -15.68
N ASN A 49 -16.02 -42.58 -15.54
CA ASN A 49 -15.03 -43.30 -14.72
C ASN A 49 -15.10 -42.94 -13.22
N GLY A 50 -15.81 -41.87 -12.85
CA GLY A 50 -15.91 -41.39 -11.47
C GLY A 50 -14.67 -40.65 -10.93
N ASP A 51 -13.67 -40.34 -11.78
CA ASP A 51 -12.35 -39.85 -11.36
C ASP A 51 -12.07 -38.37 -11.69
N GLU A 52 -12.78 -37.78 -12.65
CA GLU A 52 -12.63 -36.36 -13.00
C GLU A 52 -13.97 -35.66 -13.21
N SER A 53 -14.15 -34.52 -12.54
CA SER A 53 -15.18 -33.52 -12.88
C SER A 53 -14.57 -32.37 -13.70
N PRO A 54 -15.36 -31.58 -14.45
CA PRO A 54 -14.85 -30.37 -15.10
C PRO A 54 -14.23 -29.38 -14.09
N PHE A 55 -14.70 -29.36 -12.85
CA PHE A 55 -14.06 -28.59 -11.79
C PHE A 55 -12.64 -29.11 -11.47
N ILE A 56 -12.47 -30.42 -11.27
CA ILE A 56 -11.15 -31.03 -11.01
C ILE A 56 -10.18 -30.78 -12.17
N ILE A 57 -10.65 -30.89 -13.42
CA ILE A 57 -9.83 -30.62 -14.61
C ILE A 57 -9.38 -29.16 -14.66
N ALA A 58 -10.23 -28.20 -14.25
CA ALA A 58 -9.86 -26.80 -14.14
C ALA A 58 -8.73 -26.60 -13.11
N MET A 59 -8.77 -27.33 -12.00
CA MET A 59 -7.74 -27.25 -10.97
C MET A 59 -6.42 -27.88 -11.40
N LYS A 60 -6.44 -29.09 -11.99
CA LYS A 60 -5.24 -29.76 -12.53
C LYS A 60 -4.48 -28.90 -13.56
N LYS A 61 -5.18 -28.03 -14.31
CA LYS A 61 -4.59 -27.10 -15.28
C LYS A 61 -3.88 -25.88 -14.68
N LYS A 62 -4.05 -25.60 -13.37
CA LYS A 62 -3.43 -24.48 -12.64
C LYS A 62 -3.57 -23.10 -13.31
N ASN A 63 -4.59 -22.88 -14.14
CA ASN A 63 -4.82 -21.58 -14.77
C ASN A 63 -5.44 -20.60 -13.77
N VAL A 64 -4.58 -19.86 -13.09
CA VAL A 64 -4.89 -18.87 -12.05
C VAL A 64 -6.07 -17.96 -12.41
N SER A 65 -6.10 -17.40 -13.63
CA SER A 65 -7.16 -16.47 -14.07
C SER A 65 -8.51 -17.16 -14.30
N PHE A 66 -8.51 -18.39 -14.81
CA PHE A 66 -9.73 -19.18 -14.99
C PHE A 66 -10.30 -19.67 -13.64
N ILE A 67 -9.42 -20.14 -12.74
CA ILE A 67 -9.76 -20.52 -11.36
C ILE A 67 -10.39 -19.32 -10.65
N LYS A 68 -9.80 -18.12 -10.79
CA LYS A 68 -10.35 -16.86 -10.26
C LYS A 68 -11.79 -16.63 -10.69
N GLU A 69 -12.07 -16.67 -11.99
CA GLU A 69 -13.41 -16.42 -12.55
C GLU A 69 -14.43 -17.47 -12.10
N LEU A 70 -14.00 -18.71 -11.93
CA LEU A 70 -14.85 -19.83 -11.53
C LEU A 70 -15.22 -19.73 -10.05
N VAL A 71 -14.24 -19.57 -9.15
CA VAL A 71 -14.50 -19.32 -7.72
C VAL A 71 -15.26 -17.99 -7.52
N THR A 72 -14.95 -16.97 -8.32
CA THR A 72 -15.67 -15.67 -8.33
C THR A 72 -17.17 -15.84 -8.54
N TRP A 73 -17.55 -16.74 -9.43
CA TRP A 73 -18.95 -17.00 -9.71
C TRP A 73 -19.63 -17.87 -8.65
N ILE A 74 -18.98 -18.91 -8.11
CA ILE A 74 -19.55 -19.76 -7.04
C ILE A 74 -19.90 -18.92 -5.80
N SER A 75 -19.07 -17.93 -5.45
CA SER A 75 -19.34 -17.03 -4.31
C SER A 75 -20.38 -15.94 -4.56
N ARG A 76 -21.08 -15.92 -5.70
CA ARG A 76 -22.14 -14.93 -5.93
C ARG A 76 -23.38 -15.26 -5.12
N LYS A 77 -24.08 -14.22 -4.67
CA LYS A 77 -25.31 -14.28 -3.85
C LYS A 77 -26.42 -15.14 -4.46
N ASP A 78 -26.61 -15.07 -5.78
CA ASP A 78 -27.58 -15.88 -6.53
C ASP A 78 -27.21 -17.36 -6.64
N VAL A 79 -25.98 -17.72 -6.27
CA VAL A 79 -25.47 -19.09 -6.23
C VAL A 79 -25.50 -19.61 -4.79
N TYR A 80 -24.76 -18.99 -3.87
CA TYR A 80 -24.60 -19.55 -2.51
C TYR A 80 -25.83 -19.43 -1.61
N LYS A 81 -26.77 -18.51 -1.88
CA LYS A 81 -28.05 -18.43 -1.14
C LYS A 81 -29.16 -19.28 -1.75
N ASN A 82 -28.95 -19.87 -2.93
CA ASN A 82 -29.94 -20.70 -3.55
C ASN A 82 -29.87 -22.11 -2.94
N LYS A 83 -30.92 -22.51 -2.20
CA LYS A 83 -31.03 -23.85 -1.60
C LYS A 83 -30.98 -25.00 -2.62
N GLU A 84 -31.37 -24.75 -3.87
CA GLU A 84 -31.20 -25.74 -4.94
C GLU A 84 -29.73 -25.94 -5.32
N CYS A 85 -28.91 -24.88 -5.20
CA CYS A 85 -27.48 -24.89 -5.53
C CYS A 85 -26.62 -25.46 -4.40
N GLU A 86 -27.06 -25.36 -3.14
CA GLU A 86 -26.33 -25.80 -1.95
C GLU A 86 -25.68 -27.18 -2.13
N PRO A 87 -26.39 -28.28 -2.52
CA PRO A 87 -25.77 -29.61 -2.65
C PRO A 87 -24.63 -29.68 -3.67
N MET A 88 -24.73 -28.95 -4.79
CA MET A 88 -23.67 -28.94 -5.81
C MET A 88 -22.48 -28.06 -5.39
N VAL A 89 -22.72 -27.01 -4.62
CA VAL A 89 -21.65 -26.24 -3.98
C VAL A 89 -20.91 -27.10 -2.95
N LEU A 90 -21.61 -27.93 -2.15
CA LEU A 90 -20.98 -28.88 -1.22
C LEU A 90 -20.02 -29.83 -1.98
N ILE A 91 -20.47 -30.44 -3.08
CA ILE A 91 -19.64 -31.34 -3.90
C ILE A 91 -18.43 -30.61 -4.48
N ILE A 92 -18.57 -29.37 -4.92
CA ILE A 92 -17.44 -28.60 -5.47
C ILE A 92 -16.43 -28.20 -4.38
N ILE A 93 -16.86 -27.87 -3.15
CA ILE A 93 -15.93 -27.59 -2.05
C ILE A 93 -15.25 -28.89 -1.56
N ASP A 94 -15.95 -30.02 -1.61
CA ASP A 94 -15.35 -31.35 -1.39
C ASP A 94 -14.28 -31.67 -2.46
N GLN A 95 -14.55 -31.40 -3.74
CA GLN A 95 -13.56 -31.53 -4.82
C GLN A 95 -12.38 -30.56 -4.66
N LEU A 96 -12.59 -29.35 -4.15
CA LEU A 96 -11.51 -28.42 -3.79
C LEU A 96 -10.57 -29.00 -2.73
N ALA A 97 -11.13 -29.62 -1.68
CA ALA A 97 -10.41 -30.18 -0.55
C ALA A 97 -9.28 -31.15 -0.96
N HIS A 98 -9.57 -31.98 -1.97
CA HIS A 98 -8.71 -33.09 -2.38
C HIS A 98 -7.64 -32.69 -3.42
N HIS A 99 -7.72 -31.49 -4.00
CA HIS A 99 -6.91 -31.12 -5.18
C HIS A 99 -6.11 -29.82 -5.07
N ILE A 100 -6.30 -29.03 -4.02
CA ILE A 100 -5.53 -27.82 -3.75
C ILE A 100 -5.19 -27.80 -2.26
N PRO A 101 -3.96 -27.44 -1.84
CA PRO A 101 -3.71 -27.06 -0.45
C PRO A 101 -4.71 -25.96 -0.07
N ILE A 102 -5.57 -26.20 0.92
CA ILE A 102 -6.72 -25.31 1.14
C ILE A 102 -6.30 -23.88 1.51
N LEU A 103 -5.09 -23.70 2.05
CA LEU A 103 -4.45 -22.40 2.22
C LEU A 103 -4.37 -21.58 0.91
N GLU A 104 -4.13 -22.19 -0.26
CA GLU A 104 -4.16 -21.46 -1.54
C GLU A 104 -5.59 -21.02 -1.92
N VAL A 105 -6.63 -21.79 -1.56
CA VAL A 105 -8.04 -21.43 -1.79
C VAL A 105 -8.46 -20.28 -0.88
N ILE A 106 -8.02 -20.35 0.37
CA ILE A 106 -8.18 -19.29 1.38
C ILE A 106 -7.47 -18.03 0.90
N ASP A 107 -6.21 -18.11 0.49
CA ASP A 107 -5.44 -16.99 -0.03
C ASP A 107 -6.13 -16.36 -1.25
N TYR A 108 -6.58 -17.19 -2.20
CA TYR A 108 -7.36 -16.75 -3.36
C TYR A 108 -8.62 -15.95 -3.01
N ARG A 109 -9.20 -16.20 -1.83
CA ARG A 109 -10.45 -15.57 -1.40
C ARG A 109 -10.33 -14.50 -0.34
N ILE A 110 -9.60 -14.72 0.74
CA ILE A 110 -9.40 -13.71 1.77
C ILE A 110 -8.68 -12.48 1.17
N CYS A 111 -7.79 -12.66 0.17
CA CYS A 111 -7.27 -11.55 -0.64
C CYS A 111 -8.35 -10.69 -1.30
N SER A 112 -9.46 -11.30 -1.74
CA SER A 112 -10.57 -10.60 -2.41
C SER A 112 -11.66 -10.07 -1.47
N ILE A 113 -11.77 -10.65 -0.27
CA ILE A 113 -12.80 -10.32 0.73
C ILE A 113 -12.53 -8.97 1.40
N HIS A 114 -11.27 -8.57 1.53
CA HIS A 114 -10.87 -7.26 2.09
C HIS A 114 -11.28 -6.05 1.21
N ARG A 115 -11.92 -6.26 0.05
CA ARG A 115 -12.84 -5.25 -0.51
C ARG A 115 -14.17 -5.33 0.23
N ASN A 116 -14.19 -4.73 1.42
CA ASN A 116 -15.28 -4.65 2.41
C ASN A 116 -16.67 -4.57 1.76
N THR A 117 -17.26 -5.74 1.50
CA THR A 117 -18.60 -5.87 0.94
C THR A 117 -19.35 -6.89 1.76
N THR A 118 -20.56 -6.55 2.21
CA THR A 118 -21.39 -7.41 3.06
C THR A 118 -21.80 -8.73 2.40
N GLU A 119 -21.54 -8.91 1.11
CA GLU A 119 -21.75 -10.18 0.40
C GLU A 119 -20.53 -11.12 0.51
N SER A 120 -19.32 -10.58 0.64
CA SER A 120 -18.09 -11.36 0.80
C SER A 120 -18.01 -12.08 2.15
N THR A 121 -18.42 -11.42 3.23
CA THR A 121 -18.47 -12.02 4.58
C THR A 121 -19.63 -13.02 4.72
N LYS A 122 -20.78 -12.79 4.07
CA LYS A 122 -21.88 -13.77 4.01
C LYS A 122 -21.47 -15.06 3.29
N TRP A 123 -20.64 -14.97 2.25
CA TRP A 123 -20.04 -16.13 1.61
C TRP A 123 -19.09 -16.88 2.55
N LEU A 124 -18.24 -16.17 3.32
CA LEU A 124 -17.43 -16.80 4.36
C LEU A 124 -18.28 -17.50 5.43
N THR A 125 -19.38 -16.90 5.89
CA THR A 125 -20.31 -17.52 6.85
C THR A 125 -20.93 -18.82 6.30
N PHE A 126 -21.29 -18.85 5.01
CA PHE A 126 -21.76 -20.07 4.36
C PHE A 126 -20.66 -21.14 4.28
N ILE A 127 -19.46 -20.76 3.87
CA ILE A 127 -18.28 -21.63 3.83
C ILE A 127 -17.94 -22.20 5.23
N ALA A 128 -17.98 -21.37 6.27
CA ALA A 128 -17.73 -21.75 7.65
C ALA A 128 -18.65 -22.89 8.09
N GLN A 129 -19.96 -22.71 7.90
CA GLN A 129 -20.97 -23.71 8.24
C GLN A 129 -20.78 -25.03 7.45
N PHE A 130 -20.26 -24.97 6.22
CA PHE A 130 -19.86 -26.17 5.49
C PHE A 130 -18.67 -26.87 6.16
N PHE A 131 -17.57 -26.16 6.42
CA PHE A 131 -16.36 -26.80 6.95
C PHE A 131 -16.57 -27.39 8.34
N ILE A 132 -17.36 -26.74 9.20
CA ILE A 132 -17.79 -27.30 10.49
C ILE A 132 -18.44 -28.69 10.28
N ARG A 133 -19.30 -28.85 9.27
CA ARG A 133 -20.02 -30.11 8.96
C ARG A 133 -19.25 -31.12 8.12
N SER A 134 -18.18 -30.72 7.43
CA SER A 134 -17.43 -31.59 6.52
C SER A 134 -16.49 -32.55 7.27
N ASN A 135 -16.41 -33.79 6.78
CA ASN A 135 -15.50 -34.84 7.25
C ASN A 135 -14.35 -35.12 6.25
N SER A 136 -14.25 -34.34 5.17
CA SER A 136 -13.35 -34.61 4.03
C SER A 136 -11.94 -34.06 4.21
N PHE A 137 -11.68 -33.37 5.32
CA PHE A 137 -10.42 -32.71 5.64
C PHE A 137 -9.63 -33.49 6.67
N THR A 138 -8.30 -33.41 6.62
CA THR A 138 -7.51 -33.83 7.79
C THR A 138 -7.89 -32.96 8.98
N ARG A 139 -7.81 -33.52 10.18
CA ARG A 139 -8.11 -32.79 11.43
C ARG A 139 -7.26 -31.52 11.56
N GLN A 140 -5.99 -31.56 11.12
CA GLN A 140 -5.09 -30.41 11.16
C GLN A 140 -5.53 -29.31 10.17
N ASP A 141 -5.85 -29.67 8.92
CA ASP A 141 -6.27 -28.71 7.92
C ASP A 141 -7.60 -28.05 8.32
N LYS A 142 -8.55 -28.83 8.84
CA LYS A 142 -9.84 -28.33 9.35
C LYS A 142 -9.66 -27.33 10.49
N ILE A 143 -8.73 -27.57 11.41
CA ILE A 143 -8.38 -26.64 12.50
C ILE A 143 -7.84 -25.32 11.92
N VAL A 144 -6.81 -25.36 11.06
CA VAL A 144 -6.18 -24.16 10.49
C VAL A 144 -7.18 -23.33 9.68
N LEU A 145 -8.01 -24.00 8.90
CA LEU A 145 -9.08 -23.43 8.08
C LEU A 145 -10.13 -22.67 8.91
N LEU A 146 -10.64 -23.31 9.96
CA LEU A 146 -11.63 -22.70 10.87
C LEU A 146 -11.02 -21.52 11.65
N GLU A 147 -9.75 -21.62 12.06
CA GLU A 147 -9.03 -20.53 12.72
C GLU A 147 -8.88 -19.30 11.80
N LEU A 148 -8.47 -19.48 10.54
CA LEU A 148 -8.34 -18.40 9.55
C LEU A 148 -9.69 -17.80 9.14
N ILE A 149 -10.72 -18.63 8.91
CA ILE A 149 -12.07 -18.14 8.57
C ILE A 149 -12.68 -17.37 9.75
N GLY A 150 -12.48 -17.87 10.98
CA GLY A 150 -12.92 -17.17 12.18
C GLY A 150 -12.29 -15.78 12.30
N ALA A 151 -10.98 -15.67 12.05
CA ALA A 151 -10.28 -14.39 12.05
C ALA A 151 -10.82 -13.43 10.96
N ALA A 152 -11.02 -13.92 9.74
CA ALA A 152 -11.55 -13.12 8.62
C ALA A 152 -13.02 -12.70 8.79
N LEU A 153 -13.81 -13.45 9.55
CA LEU A 153 -15.18 -13.09 9.94
C LEU A 153 -15.23 -12.06 11.09
N ILE A 154 -14.16 -11.99 11.90
CA ILE A 154 -14.04 -11.11 13.08
C ILE A 154 -13.41 -9.75 12.75
N ILE A 155 -12.46 -9.68 11.81
CA ILE A 155 -11.82 -8.41 11.40
C ILE A 155 -12.85 -7.31 11.02
N PRO A 156 -13.95 -7.57 10.28
CA PRO A 156 -14.92 -6.54 9.90
C PRO A 156 -15.83 -5.99 11.03
N LEU A 157 -15.63 -6.38 12.29
CA LEU A 157 -16.53 -6.15 13.44
C LEU A 157 -17.03 -4.71 13.68
N ARG A 158 -16.29 -3.69 13.25
CA ARG A 158 -16.66 -2.27 13.44
C ARG A 158 -17.70 -1.78 12.40
N GLN A 159 -18.04 -2.58 11.39
CA GLN A 159 -19.05 -2.21 10.39
C GLN A 159 -20.45 -2.66 10.81
N ASP A 160 -21.45 -1.81 10.56
CA ASP A 160 -22.86 -2.10 10.85
C ASP A 160 -23.35 -3.36 10.13
N GLY A 161 -24.07 -4.21 10.86
CA GLY A 161 -24.71 -5.42 10.30
C GLY A 161 -23.78 -6.63 10.10
N TYR A 162 -22.61 -6.66 10.76
CA TYR A 162 -21.67 -7.80 10.71
C TYR A 162 -21.64 -8.66 12.00
N ALA A 163 -22.55 -8.39 12.96
CA ALA A 163 -22.65 -9.15 14.22
C ALA A 163 -22.83 -10.66 14.00
N ASN A 164 -23.73 -11.08 13.10
CA ASN A 164 -24.00 -12.49 12.80
C ASN A 164 -22.78 -13.20 12.18
N GLN A 165 -22.04 -12.50 11.34
CA GLN A 165 -20.81 -12.98 10.71
C GLN A 165 -19.74 -13.22 11.78
N SER A 166 -19.63 -12.31 12.74
CA SER A 166 -18.67 -12.39 13.85
C SER A 166 -19.01 -13.50 14.85
N VAL A 167 -20.31 -13.73 15.13
CA VAL A 167 -20.79 -14.92 15.87
C VAL A 167 -20.34 -16.20 15.17
N CYS A 168 -20.52 -16.30 13.85
CA CYS A 168 -20.04 -17.46 13.09
C CYS A 168 -18.49 -17.57 13.10
N GLY A 169 -17.77 -16.45 13.19
CA GLY A 169 -16.33 -16.46 13.39
C GLY A 169 -15.91 -17.08 14.72
N LEU A 170 -16.61 -16.74 15.80
CA LEU A 170 -16.43 -17.35 17.12
C LEU A 170 -16.85 -18.83 17.14
N GLU A 171 -17.90 -19.22 16.41
CA GLU A 171 -18.26 -20.64 16.21
C GLU A 171 -17.13 -21.42 15.53
N CYS A 172 -16.47 -20.85 14.51
CA CYS A 172 -15.32 -21.48 13.86
C CYS A 172 -14.16 -21.69 14.84
N TRP A 173 -13.85 -20.68 15.66
CA TRP A 173 -12.80 -20.80 16.67
C TRP A 173 -13.16 -21.82 17.75
N ARG A 174 -14.41 -21.86 18.23
CA ARG A 174 -14.86 -22.88 19.19
C ARG A 174 -14.75 -24.29 18.59
N GLU A 175 -15.17 -24.50 17.34
CA GLU A 175 -15.06 -25.80 16.67
C GLU A 175 -13.59 -26.21 16.47
N ALA A 176 -12.70 -25.29 16.08
CA ALA A 176 -11.27 -25.56 16.02
C ALA A 176 -10.71 -25.98 17.39
N MET A 177 -11.16 -25.36 18.48
CA MET A 177 -10.74 -25.70 19.84
C MET A 177 -11.30 -27.06 20.29
N THR A 178 -12.55 -27.40 19.95
CA THR A 178 -13.12 -28.75 20.13
C THR A 178 -12.27 -29.79 19.40
N LEU A 179 -11.91 -29.53 18.13
CA LEU A 179 -11.04 -30.41 17.35
C LEU A 179 -9.63 -30.53 17.95
N ARG A 180 -9.09 -29.50 18.62
CA ARG A 180 -7.79 -29.57 19.30
C ARG A 180 -7.84 -30.40 20.59
N TYR A 181 -8.84 -30.18 21.43
CA TYR A 181 -8.85 -30.59 22.84
C TYR A 181 -9.86 -31.66 23.22
N SER A 182 -10.91 -31.86 22.42
CA SER A 182 -11.96 -32.89 22.62
C SER A 182 -12.06 -33.86 21.43
N PRO A 183 -10.96 -34.53 21.02
CA PRO A 183 -10.96 -35.33 19.81
C PRO A 183 -11.66 -36.69 19.97
N ALA A 184 -11.92 -37.34 18.83
CA ALA A 184 -12.42 -38.71 18.80
C ALA A 184 -11.47 -39.69 19.52
N LEU A 185 -12.06 -40.75 20.09
CA LEU A 185 -11.39 -41.71 20.97
C LEU A 185 -10.07 -42.23 20.36
N GLY A 186 -8.97 -42.09 21.09
CA GLY A 186 -7.64 -42.57 20.70
C GLY A 186 -6.79 -41.61 19.86
N GLN A 187 -7.28 -40.42 19.51
CA GLN A 187 -6.44 -39.39 18.85
C GLN A 187 -5.71 -38.48 19.86
N PRO A 188 -4.49 -38.00 19.55
CA PRO A 188 -3.74 -37.08 20.42
C PRO A 188 -4.35 -35.67 20.46
N LEU A 189 -4.02 -34.90 21.50
CA LEU A 189 -4.31 -33.47 21.60
C LEU A 189 -3.41 -32.67 20.64
N ILE A 190 -3.91 -31.54 20.12
CA ILE A 190 -3.14 -30.65 19.23
C ILE A 190 -3.09 -29.24 19.87
N PRO A 191 -2.15 -28.99 20.80
CA PRO A 191 -2.08 -27.72 21.52
C PRO A 191 -1.80 -26.54 20.58
N LYS A 192 -2.28 -25.35 20.95
CA LYS A 192 -1.81 -24.11 20.31
C LYS A 192 -0.41 -23.77 20.81
N LEU A 193 0.59 -23.96 19.97
CA LEU A 193 1.95 -23.47 20.22
C LEU A 193 2.03 -21.97 19.88
N PRO A 194 2.47 -21.10 20.81
CA PRO A 194 2.67 -19.68 20.52
C PRO A 194 3.67 -19.43 19.38
N ALA A 195 3.56 -18.29 18.70
CA ALA A 195 4.57 -17.86 17.74
C ALA A 195 5.92 -17.63 18.45
N VAL A 196 6.98 -18.29 17.98
CA VAL A 196 8.33 -18.20 18.59
C VAL A 196 9.04 -16.94 18.09
N CYS A 197 8.66 -15.78 18.62
CA CYS A 197 9.32 -14.52 18.34
C CYS A 197 9.32 -13.62 19.58
N VAL A 198 10.43 -12.93 19.83
CA VAL A 198 10.50 -11.90 20.89
C VAL A 198 9.73 -10.67 20.39
N PRO A 199 8.71 -10.19 21.11
CA PRO A 199 7.97 -8.99 20.75
C PRO A 199 8.88 -7.77 20.53
N SER A 200 8.69 -7.07 19.41
CA SER A 200 9.29 -5.74 19.22
C SER A 200 8.55 -4.69 20.05
N VAL A 201 9.13 -3.51 20.22
CA VAL A 201 8.47 -2.39 20.92
C VAL A 201 7.19 -1.96 20.21
N LEU A 202 7.17 -2.01 18.87
CA LEU A 202 5.97 -1.72 18.07
C LEU A 202 4.92 -2.82 18.26
N TYR A 203 5.30 -4.09 18.22
CA TYR A 203 4.41 -5.21 18.52
C TYR A 203 3.77 -5.08 19.90
N SER A 204 4.57 -4.86 20.94
CA SER A 204 4.08 -4.66 22.31
C SER A 204 3.25 -3.38 22.47
N SER A 205 3.40 -2.38 21.60
CA SER A 205 2.51 -1.21 21.61
C SER A 205 1.20 -1.43 20.84
N VAL A 206 1.13 -2.42 19.94
CA VAL A 206 -0.09 -2.74 19.16
C VAL A 206 -0.93 -3.80 19.84
N PHE A 207 -0.27 -4.81 20.43
CA PHE A 207 -0.93 -5.96 21.06
C PHE A 207 -0.86 -5.94 22.60
N GLU A 208 -0.18 -4.96 23.20
CA GLU A 208 -0.01 -4.84 24.66
C GLU A 208 0.51 -6.15 25.28
N SER A 209 -0.22 -6.69 26.26
CA SER A 209 0.03 -8.00 26.87
C SER A 209 -0.94 -9.09 26.39
N ALA A 210 -1.60 -8.90 25.24
CA ALA A 210 -2.57 -9.85 24.73
C ALA A 210 -1.90 -11.17 24.30
N VAL A 211 -2.39 -12.26 24.88
CA VAL A 211 -2.04 -13.64 24.51
C VAL A 211 -3.19 -14.24 23.70
N GLU A 212 -2.88 -15.11 22.74
CA GLU A 212 -3.91 -15.79 21.97
C GLU A 212 -4.66 -16.78 22.87
N VAL A 213 -6.00 -16.80 22.77
CA VAL A 213 -6.85 -17.80 23.46
C VAL A 213 -6.39 -19.22 23.10
N ALA A 214 -5.96 -19.95 24.12
CA ALA A 214 -5.27 -21.22 24.04
C ALA A 214 -6.01 -22.38 24.72
N THR A 215 -6.96 -22.11 25.63
CA THR A 215 -7.81 -23.14 26.28
C THR A 215 -9.31 -22.98 25.96
N MET A 216 -10.12 -24.01 26.25
CA MET A 216 -11.58 -23.97 26.06
C MET A 216 -12.25 -22.98 27.02
N GLU A 217 -11.75 -22.90 28.26
CA GLU A 217 -12.25 -21.98 29.28
C GLU A 217 -12.02 -20.52 28.87
N GLU A 218 -10.84 -20.21 28.32
CA GLU A 218 -10.55 -18.89 27.74
C GLU A 218 -11.45 -18.57 26.54
N MET A 219 -11.79 -19.57 25.73
CA MET A 219 -12.71 -19.41 24.59
C MET A 219 -14.15 -19.13 25.03
N ASP A 220 -14.62 -19.79 26.09
CA ASP A 220 -15.94 -19.51 26.67
C ASP A 220 -16.00 -18.10 27.27
N LEU A 221 -14.97 -17.69 28.03
CA LEU A 221 -14.85 -16.31 28.53
C LEU A 221 -14.85 -15.27 27.39
N LEU A 222 -14.18 -15.57 26.27
CA LEU A 222 -14.14 -14.71 25.09
C LEU A 222 -15.54 -14.53 24.46
N GLN A 223 -16.33 -15.60 24.39
CA GLN A 223 -17.68 -15.57 23.83
C GLN A 223 -18.68 -14.91 24.78
N GLU A 224 -18.54 -15.06 26.10
CA GLU A 224 -19.31 -14.31 27.06
C GLU A 224 -18.99 -12.81 27.04
N ASP A 225 -17.71 -12.44 26.91
CA ASP A 225 -17.28 -11.04 26.74
C ASP A 225 -17.92 -10.42 25.50
N PHE A 226 -17.91 -11.13 24.37
CA PHE A 226 -18.57 -10.70 23.14
C PHE A 226 -20.10 -10.56 23.30
N ALA A 227 -20.76 -11.52 23.94
CA ALA A 227 -22.21 -11.45 24.17
C ALA A 227 -22.59 -10.26 25.06
N ARG A 228 -21.86 -10.02 26.16
CA ARG A 228 -22.12 -8.93 27.11
C ARG A 228 -21.74 -7.56 26.55
N ASN A 229 -20.54 -7.43 25.99
CA ASN A 229 -19.91 -6.15 25.66
C ASN A 229 -19.95 -5.79 24.17
N TYR A 230 -20.54 -6.62 23.31
CA TYR A 230 -20.84 -6.25 21.92
C TYR A 230 -22.32 -6.42 21.57
N LEU A 231 -22.88 -7.63 21.73
CA LEU A 231 -24.25 -7.93 21.31
C LEU A 231 -25.33 -7.26 22.18
N SER A 232 -25.09 -7.13 23.49
CA SER A 232 -26.07 -6.59 24.44
C SER A 232 -26.07 -5.06 24.54
N LEU A 233 -25.02 -4.40 24.05
CA LEU A 233 -24.89 -2.94 24.06
C LEU A 233 -25.44 -2.35 22.76
N LEU A 234 -25.97 -1.13 22.84
CA LEU A 234 -26.46 -0.36 21.67
C LEU A 234 -25.50 0.75 21.24
N ASP A 235 -24.60 1.18 22.12
CA ASP A 235 -23.66 2.28 21.89
C ASP A 235 -22.31 1.78 21.37
N ASP A 236 -21.83 2.35 20.27
CA ASP A 236 -20.62 1.87 19.57
C ASP A 236 -19.31 2.23 20.28
N ASP A 237 -19.27 3.36 21.01
CA ASP A 237 -18.10 3.72 21.82
C ASP A 237 -17.95 2.77 23.02
N MET A 238 -19.07 2.30 23.60
CA MET A 238 -19.06 1.25 24.61
C MET A 238 -18.70 -0.14 24.06
N ARG A 239 -19.04 -0.46 22.80
CA ARG A 239 -18.64 -1.71 22.12
C ARG A 239 -17.15 -1.77 21.76
N LEU A 240 -16.55 -0.61 21.52
CA LEU A 240 -15.20 -0.45 20.97
C LEU A 240 -14.08 -1.23 21.72
N PRO A 241 -14.04 -1.33 23.07
CA PRO A 241 -13.05 -2.13 23.77
C PRO A 241 -13.18 -3.63 23.49
N CYS A 242 -14.41 -4.14 23.34
CA CYS A 242 -14.66 -5.54 22.98
C CYS A 242 -14.22 -5.81 21.53
N VAL A 243 -14.59 -4.92 20.60
CA VAL A 243 -14.14 -4.99 19.19
C VAL A 243 -12.61 -5.06 19.09
N LYS A 244 -11.90 -4.21 19.83
CA LYS A 244 -10.43 -4.22 19.87
C LYS A 244 -9.87 -5.56 20.35
N ARG A 245 -10.39 -6.13 21.44
CA ARG A 245 -9.99 -7.47 21.92
C ARG A 245 -10.24 -8.56 20.87
N MET A 246 -11.43 -8.58 20.26
CA MET A 246 -11.77 -9.56 19.22
C MET A 246 -10.80 -9.48 18.02
N VAL A 247 -10.56 -8.27 17.51
CA VAL A 247 -9.69 -8.07 16.34
C VAL A 247 -8.22 -8.37 16.69
N ILE A 248 -7.76 -8.04 17.91
CA ILE A 248 -6.43 -8.46 18.40
C ILE A 248 -6.31 -10.00 18.40
N GLN A 249 -7.29 -10.73 18.92
CA GLN A 249 -7.28 -12.20 18.88
C GLN A 249 -7.19 -12.74 17.44
N ALA A 250 -7.93 -12.13 16.50
CA ALA A 250 -7.85 -12.51 15.08
C ALA A 250 -6.45 -12.31 14.48
N HIS A 251 -5.75 -11.24 14.86
CA HIS A 251 -4.38 -11.00 14.43
C HIS A 251 -3.39 -11.99 15.03
N LEU A 252 -3.54 -12.35 16.31
CA LEU A 252 -2.69 -13.34 16.97
C LEU A 252 -2.87 -14.73 16.32
N VAL A 253 -4.11 -15.14 16.02
CA VAL A 253 -4.44 -16.37 15.27
C VAL A 253 -3.77 -16.37 13.90
N ILE A 254 -3.95 -15.31 13.10
CA ILE A 254 -3.33 -15.21 11.76
C ILE A 254 -1.80 -15.27 11.89
N ARG A 255 -1.18 -14.48 12.79
CA ARG A 255 0.27 -14.46 13.00
C ARG A 255 0.83 -15.82 13.38
N ARG A 256 0.18 -16.55 14.30
CA ARG A 256 0.58 -17.91 14.68
C ARG A 256 0.59 -18.83 13.46
N ILE A 257 -0.52 -18.88 12.72
CA ILE A 257 -0.66 -19.76 11.55
C ILE A 257 0.39 -19.39 10.48
N SER A 258 0.57 -18.10 10.22
CA SER A 258 1.58 -17.58 9.29
C SER A 258 3.00 -17.99 9.69
N SER A 259 3.34 -17.89 10.97
CA SER A 259 4.65 -18.31 11.49
C SER A 259 4.88 -19.82 11.43
N GLN A 260 3.81 -20.63 11.53
CA GLN A 260 3.87 -22.09 11.47
C GLN A 260 3.90 -22.62 10.03
N ALA A 261 3.43 -21.84 9.05
CA ALA A 261 3.37 -22.21 7.65
C ALA A 261 4.73 -22.21 6.92
N ASN A 262 5.83 -21.77 7.57
CA ASN A 262 7.18 -21.73 6.99
C ASN A 262 7.23 -21.06 5.60
N TYR A 263 6.62 -19.87 5.45
CA TYR A 263 6.73 -19.10 4.20
C TYR A 263 8.19 -18.79 3.88
N ILE A 264 8.70 -19.46 2.85
CA ILE A 264 10.11 -19.38 2.47
C ILE A 264 10.40 -18.00 1.87
N GLY A 265 10.99 -17.12 2.68
CA GLY A 265 11.64 -15.88 2.22
C GLY A 265 10.72 -14.69 1.96
N ASN A 266 9.45 -14.70 2.39
CA ASN A 266 8.54 -13.56 2.23
C ASN A 266 7.65 -13.31 3.47
N PRO A 267 7.33 -12.03 3.78
CA PRO A 267 6.29 -11.69 4.75
C PRO A 267 4.92 -12.23 4.33
N ASP A 268 4.11 -12.69 5.30
CA ASP A 268 2.76 -13.17 5.04
C ASP A 268 1.83 -11.99 4.63
N TRP A 269 1.27 -12.10 3.43
CA TRP A 269 0.40 -11.06 2.87
C TRP A 269 -0.88 -10.85 3.68
N LEU A 270 -1.48 -11.92 4.18
CA LEU A 270 -2.74 -11.90 4.91
C LEU A 270 -2.57 -11.21 6.27
N TYR A 271 -1.48 -11.51 6.97
CA TYR A 271 -1.12 -10.86 8.23
C TYR A 271 -0.88 -9.35 8.04
N LEU A 272 -0.09 -8.96 7.03
CA LEU A 272 0.15 -7.55 6.74
C LEU A 272 -1.12 -6.83 6.30
N LYS A 273 -2.00 -7.49 5.53
CA LYS A 273 -3.26 -6.89 5.09
C LYS A 273 -4.21 -6.68 6.28
N SER A 274 -4.35 -7.67 7.16
CA SER A 274 -5.23 -7.54 8.32
C SER A 274 -4.78 -6.41 9.24
N LEU A 275 -3.47 -6.27 9.47
CA LEU A 275 -2.91 -5.13 10.21
C LEU A 275 -3.30 -3.80 9.58
N LEU A 276 -3.26 -3.70 8.25
CA LEU A 276 -3.62 -2.47 7.53
C LEU A 276 -5.11 -2.15 7.73
N ASP A 277 -5.99 -3.15 7.61
CA ASP A 277 -7.43 -2.96 7.87
C ASP A 277 -7.70 -2.60 9.34
N PHE A 278 -6.97 -3.19 10.30
CA PHE A 278 -7.09 -2.83 11.72
C PHE A 278 -6.70 -1.37 11.97
N ALA A 279 -5.63 -0.89 11.35
CA ALA A 279 -5.27 0.53 11.40
C ALA A 279 -6.40 1.40 10.82
N ASP A 280 -6.98 1.01 9.69
CA ASP A 280 -8.10 1.73 9.05
C ASP A 280 -9.37 1.75 9.92
N LEU A 281 -9.62 0.71 10.73
CA LEU A 281 -10.71 0.71 11.72
C LEU A 281 -10.54 1.75 12.84
N LEU A 282 -9.33 2.20 13.15
CA LEU A 282 -9.07 3.10 14.29
C LEU A 282 -9.34 4.57 13.92
N SER A 283 -10.01 5.31 14.81
CA SER A 283 -10.31 6.74 14.57
C SER A 283 -9.13 7.64 14.95
N PHE A 284 -9.11 8.84 14.38
CA PHE A 284 -8.16 9.89 14.77
C PHE A 284 -8.67 10.76 15.93
N ASN A 285 -9.87 10.48 16.46
CA ASN A 285 -10.58 11.34 17.41
C ASN A 285 -9.98 11.27 18.83
N THR A 286 -9.36 10.15 19.20
CA THR A 286 -8.72 9.97 20.51
C THR A 286 -7.21 9.83 20.38
N VAL A 287 -6.47 10.30 21.38
CA VAL A 287 -5.00 10.18 21.47
C VAL A 287 -4.55 8.71 21.47
N PHE A 288 -5.32 7.84 22.12
CA PHE A 288 -5.01 6.42 22.21
C PHE A 288 -5.14 5.70 20.87
N GLU A 289 -6.28 5.86 20.17
CA GLU A 289 -6.46 5.25 18.84
C GLU A 289 -5.49 5.83 17.82
N SER A 290 -5.22 7.13 17.90
CA SER A 290 -4.15 7.84 17.21
C SER A 290 -2.80 7.11 17.32
N LYS A 291 -2.31 6.88 18.54
CA LYS A 291 -1.05 6.17 18.81
C LYS A 291 -1.08 4.73 18.28
N LEU A 292 -2.16 4.00 18.56
CA LEU A 292 -2.32 2.61 18.16
C LEU A 292 -2.29 2.46 16.62
N LYS A 293 -2.94 3.39 15.91
CA LYS A 293 -3.00 3.42 14.44
C LYS A 293 -1.63 3.64 13.81
N ILE A 294 -0.87 4.65 14.27
CA ILE A 294 0.50 4.84 13.74
C ILE A 294 1.41 3.67 14.09
N ASN A 295 1.36 3.14 15.31
CA ASN A 295 2.19 2.01 15.69
C ASN A 295 1.82 0.73 14.91
N THR A 296 0.58 0.60 14.43
CA THR A 296 0.18 -0.47 13.51
C THR A 296 0.78 -0.29 12.11
N TYR A 297 0.74 0.92 11.53
CA TYR A 297 1.43 1.21 10.25
C TYR A 297 2.95 1.03 10.37
N LEU A 298 3.56 1.46 11.47
CA LEU A 298 4.99 1.27 11.74
C LEU A 298 5.34 -0.21 11.92
N LEU A 299 4.49 -1.01 12.58
CA LEU A 299 4.67 -2.46 12.70
C LEU A 299 4.64 -3.13 11.32
N ILE A 300 3.70 -2.76 10.43
CA ILE A 300 3.67 -3.24 9.05
C ILE A 300 5.03 -2.98 8.35
N LEU A 301 5.60 -1.78 8.51
CA LEU A 301 6.92 -1.45 7.94
C LEU A 301 8.07 -2.22 8.61
N GLU A 302 7.95 -2.57 9.89
CA GLU A 302 8.95 -3.35 10.65
C GLU A 302 8.97 -4.83 10.26
N GLU A 303 7.84 -5.43 9.88
CA GLU A 303 7.73 -6.83 9.44
C GLU A 303 8.47 -7.13 8.10
N LEU A 304 9.04 -6.10 7.45
CA LEU A 304 9.98 -6.28 6.35
C LEU A 304 11.38 -6.76 6.82
N ASN A 305 11.73 -6.53 8.09
CA ASN A 305 13.06 -6.81 8.60
C ASN A 305 13.38 -8.32 8.51
N GLY A 306 14.49 -8.65 7.87
CA GLY A 306 14.95 -10.04 7.67
C GLY A 306 14.59 -10.65 6.31
N PHE A 307 13.77 -9.98 5.49
CA PHE A 307 13.44 -10.41 4.14
C PHE A 307 14.23 -9.63 3.08
N ASP A 308 14.53 -10.23 1.93
CA ASP A 308 15.06 -9.50 0.77
C ASP A 308 13.90 -8.78 0.06
N PRO A 309 13.86 -7.44 0.06
CA PRO A 309 12.74 -6.72 -0.52
C PRO A 309 12.58 -6.91 -2.04
N LYS A 310 13.58 -7.47 -2.74
CA LYS A 310 13.49 -7.82 -4.17
C LYS A 310 12.72 -9.11 -4.45
N LEU A 311 12.53 -9.97 -3.45
CA LEU A 311 11.79 -11.24 -3.57
C LEU A 311 10.30 -11.10 -3.23
N ILE A 312 9.88 -9.91 -2.78
CA ILE A 312 8.53 -9.62 -2.29
C ILE A 312 7.55 -9.44 -3.45
N PRO A 313 6.41 -10.17 -3.45
CA PRO A 313 5.36 -9.97 -4.45
C PRO A 313 4.85 -8.53 -4.47
N LEU A 314 4.59 -7.97 -5.65
CA LEU A 314 4.13 -6.58 -5.82
C LEU A 314 2.86 -6.26 -5.00
N GLN A 315 1.96 -7.25 -4.84
CA GLN A 315 0.73 -7.11 -4.03
C GLN A 315 1.03 -6.97 -2.53
N THR A 316 2.07 -7.64 -2.02
CA THR A 316 2.57 -7.50 -0.65
C THR A 316 3.33 -6.19 -0.50
N PHE A 317 4.15 -5.83 -1.50
CA PHE A 317 4.87 -4.56 -1.51
C PHE A 317 3.94 -3.34 -1.45
N GLY A 318 2.78 -3.43 -2.10
CA GLY A 318 1.74 -2.40 -2.04
C GLY A 318 1.18 -2.14 -0.62
N ILE A 319 1.19 -3.12 0.28
CA ILE A 319 0.76 -2.93 1.68
C ILE A 319 1.77 -2.06 2.43
N PHE A 320 3.07 -2.29 2.23
CA PHE A 320 4.11 -1.46 2.84
C PHE A 320 4.06 -0.02 2.31
N ILE A 321 3.81 0.18 1.01
CA ILE A 321 3.62 1.52 0.44
C ILE A 321 2.37 2.20 1.03
N ALA A 322 1.25 1.50 1.18
CA ALA A 322 0.06 2.06 1.83
C ALA A 322 0.34 2.47 3.29
N ALA A 323 1.01 1.61 4.08
CA ALA A 323 1.41 1.94 5.45
C ALA A 323 2.36 3.15 5.51
N LEU A 324 3.26 3.30 4.53
CA LEU A 324 4.14 4.46 4.41
C LEU A 324 3.35 5.76 4.09
N VAL A 325 2.42 5.71 3.12
CA VAL A 325 1.53 6.84 2.77
C VAL A 325 0.71 7.29 3.97
N TYR A 326 0.05 6.37 4.67
CA TYR A 326 -0.77 6.71 5.83
C TYR A 326 0.07 7.24 7.01
N SER A 327 1.28 6.70 7.22
CA SER A 327 2.23 7.24 8.19
C SER A 327 2.65 8.68 7.85
N SER A 328 2.91 8.95 6.55
CA SER A 328 3.30 10.26 6.02
C SER A 328 2.25 11.33 6.33
N TYR A 329 1.01 11.11 5.87
CA TYR A 329 -0.13 11.98 6.12
C TYR A 329 -0.34 12.24 7.61
N TYR A 330 -0.20 11.18 8.41
CA TYR A 330 -0.45 11.25 9.84
C TYR A 330 0.60 12.05 10.61
N PHE A 331 1.88 11.81 10.34
CA PHE A 331 2.96 12.60 10.94
C PHE A 331 2.89 14.07 10.50
N ARG A 332 2.52 14.34 9.24
CA ARG A 332 2.31 15.72 8.75
C ARG A 332 1.17 16.42 9.51
N SER A 333 0.06 15.74 9.77
CA SER A 333 -1.02 16.25 10.61
C SER A 333 -0.55 16.51 12.06
N MET A 334 0.22 15.61 12.66
CA MET A 334 0.76 15.80 14.02
C MET A 334 1.67 17.02 14.17
N VAL A 335 2.41 17.40 13.12
CA VAL A 335 3.30 18.57 13.16
C VAL A 335 2.53 19.88 13.27
N THR A 336 1.35 19.93 12.65
CA THR A 336 0.42 21.08 12.71
C THR A 336 -0.33 21.22 14.04
N GLU A 337 -0.33 20.18 14.89
CA GLU A 337 -0.90 20.26 16.23
C GLU A 337 -0.03 21.13 17.16
N PRO A 338 -0.62 21.92 18.09
CA PRO A 338 0.11 22.78 19.00
C PRO A 338 1.21 22.05 19.80
N PRO A 339 2.34 22.71 20.11
CA PRO A 339 3.38 22.17 20.98
C PRO A 339 2.83 21.69 22.33
N GLY A 340 3.32 20.53 22.79
CA GLY A 340 2.90 19.93 24.07
C GLY A 340 1.62 19.09 24.04
N THR A 341 0.87 19.07 22.93
CA THR A 341 -0.28 18.17 22.79
C THR A 341 0.13 16.69 22.89
N PRO A 342 -0.72 15.80 23.44
CA PRO A 342 -0.39 14.38 23.56
C PRO A 342 -0.09 13.69 22.23
N LYS A 343 -0.77 14.07 21.14
CA LYS A 343 -0.49 13.59 19.78
C LYS A 343 0.98 13.86 19.39
N ARG A 344 1.47 15.08 19.63
CA ARG A 344 2.85 15.48 19.26
C ARG A 344 3.95 14.64 19.92
N ARG A 345 3.65 13.87 20.98
CA ARG A 345 4.60 12.95 21.63
C ARG A 345 4.99 11.76 20.77
N GLU A 346 4.16 11.38 19.80
CA GLU A 346 4.47 10.28 18.87
C GLU A 346 5.42 10.74 17.74
N LEU A 347 5.71 12.05 17.62
CA LEU A 347 6.76 12.56 16.76
C LEU A 347 8.13 12.41 17.43
N SER A 348 8.66 11.19 17.36
CA SER A 348 9.92 10.80 17.99
C SER A 348 10.92 10.23 16.98
N TYR A 349 12.21 10.26 17.31
CA TYR A 349 13.25 9.60 16.51
C TYR A 349 12.91 8.14 16.21
N THR A 350 12.44 7.39 17.20
CA THR A 350 12.10 5.96 17.06
C THR A 350 10.97 5.73 16.06
N ASN A 351 9.94 6.58 16.08
CA ASN A 351 8.79 6.45 15.19
C ASN A 351 9.11 6.90 13.75
N LEU A 352 10.01 7.87 13.56
CA LEU A 352 10.50 8.24 12.22
C LEU A 352 11.52 7.25 11.65
N LEU A 353 12.29 6.54 12.49
CA LEU A 353 13.39 5.70 12.02
C LEU A 353 12.93 4.52 11.15
N THR A 354 11.83 3.86 11.50
CA THR A 354 11.29 2.73 10.73
C THR A 354 10.89 3.11 9.30
N PRO A 355 10.04 4.15 9.05
CA PRO A 355 9.72 4.58 7.70
C PRO A 355 10.91 5.19 6.97
N SER A 356 11.82 5.89 7.67
CA SER A 356 13.07 6.38 7.07
C SER A 356 13.92 5.22 6.49
N LYS A 357 14.09 4.14 7.26
CA LYS A 357 14.78 2.93 6.80
C LYS A 357 14.08 2.32 5.58
N PHE A 358 12.75 2.23 5.58
CA PHE A 358 11.98 1.75 4.44
C PHE A 358 12.17 2.64 3.20
N ILE A 359 12.13 3.96 3.34
CA ILE A 359 12.42 4.91 2.26
C ILE A 359 13.83 4.67 1.67
N SER A 360 14.83 4.40 2.52
CA SER A 360 16.22 4.20 2.09
C SER A 360 16.48 2.93 1.25
N ILE A 361 15.55 1.96 1.25
CA ILE A 361 15.66 0.74 0.44
C ILE A 361 14.91 0.83 -0.90
N ILE A 362 13.88 1.69 -1.03
CA ILE A 362 13.06 1.83 -2.24
C ILE A 362 13.91 1.92 -3.54
N PRO A 363 14.96 2.77 -3.65
CA PRO A 363 15.72 2.89 -4.90
C PRO A 363 16.50 1.62 -5.26
N LYS A 364 16.80 0.76 -4.29
CA LYS A 364 17.52 -0.51 -4.49
C LYS A 364 16.61 -1.61 -5.04
N ILE A 365 15.30 -1.48 -4.82
CA ILE A 365 14.26 -2.42 -5.26
C ILE A 365 13.79 -2.04 -6.66
N PHE A 366 13.53 -0.74 -6.87
CA PHE A 366 13.03 -0.20 -8.13
C PHE A 366 14.01 0.81 -8.74
N PRO A 367 15.19 0.35 -9.22
CA PRO A 367 16.23 1.24 -9.72
C PRO A 367 15.84 1.96 -11.03
N LYS A 368 14.82 1.48 -11.76
CA LYS A 368 14.25 2.11 -12.96
C LYS A 368 12.75 1.80 -13.04
N ASN A 369 11.94 2.84 -13.27
CA ASN A 369 10.49 2.79 -13.55
C ASN A 369 9.61 1.94 -12.62
N THR A 370 9.00 2.60 -11.61
CA THR A 370 7.75 2.11 -10.99
C THR A 370 6.76 3.22 -10.68
N VAL A 371 5.58 3.11 -11.32
CA VAL A 371 4.19 3.30 -10.86
C VAL A 371 3.84 4.33 -9.77
N PHE A 372 4.62 4.47 -8.70
CA PHE A 372 4.29 5.30 -7.55
C PHE A 372 4.82 6.73 -7.76
N THR A 373 4.04 7.55 -8.47
CA THR A 373 4.29 9.00 -8.65
C THR A 373 4.41 9.76 -7.32
N GLU A 374 3.78 9.26 -6.27
CA GLU A 374 3.63 9.90 -4.95
C GLU A 374 4.86 9.80 -4.03
N ILE A 375 5.89 8.98 -4.33
CA ILE A 375 7.00 8.77 -3.36
C ILE A 375 7.79 10.07 -3.12
N GLY A 376 7.87 10.97 -4.10
CA GLY A 376 8.48 12.30 -3.91
C GLY A 376 7.76 13.13 -2.83
N GLU A 377 6.43 13.03 -2.76
CA GLU A 377 5.58 13.72 -1.78
C GLU A 377 5.71 13.10 -0.39
N ILE A 378 5.67 11.77 -0.32
CA ILE A 378 5.93 11.02 0.92
C ILE A 378 7.28 11.41 1.53
N VAL A 379 8.35 11.43 0.72
CA VAL A 379 9.68 11.79 1.22
C VAL A 379 9.77 13.26 1.62
N TYR A 380 9.07 14.15 0.93
CA TYR A 380 8.95 15.55 1.33
C TYR A 380 8.25 15.70 2.70
N ASP A 381 7.10 15.06 2.91
CA ASP A 381 6.38 15.06 4.19
C ASP A 381 7.28 14.63 5.34
N PHE A 382 8.00 13.52 5.16
CA PHE A 382 8.90 12.98 6.17
C PHE A 382 10.09 13.90 6.48
N LEU A 383 10.63 14.60 5.48
CA LEU A 383 11.68 15.61 5.66
C LEU A 383 11.15 16.88 6.34
N PHE A 384 9.96 17.35 5.97
CA PHE A 384 9.27 18.45 6.63
C PHE A 384 8.99 18.12 8.10
N VAL A 385 8.53 16.90 8.40
CA VAL A 385 8.32 16.45 9.78
C VAL A 385 9.64 16.43 10.56
N MET A 386 10.70 15.86 9.97
CA MET A 386 12.02 15.79 10.60
C MET A 386 12.58 17.19 10.92
N ASP A 387 12.46 18.13 9.98
CA ASP A 387 12.86 19.53 10.14
C ASP A 387 12.10 20.20 11.31
N ARG A 388 10.77 20.08 11.33
CA ARG A 388 9.91 20.68 12.36
C ARG A 388 10.08 20.07 13.75
N ILE A 389 10.64 18.86 13.87
CA ILE A 389 11.03 18.27 15.16
C ILE A 389 12.52 18.28 15.45
N SER A 390 13.36 18.83 14.57
CA SER A 390 14.82 18.91 14.71
C SER A 390 15.29 19.39 16.09
N PRO A 391 14.68 20.41 16.75
CA PRO A 391 15.07 20.83 18.11
C PRO A 391 14.86 19.79 19.23
N GLN A 392 14.13 18.70 18.96
CA GLN A 392 13.89 17.58 19.88
C GLN A 392 14.80 16.38 19.60
N LEU A 393 15.54 16.40 18.48
CA LEU A 393 16.41 15.32 18.03
C LEU A 393 17.87 15.62 18.39
N THR A 394 18.63 14.61 18.82
CA THR A 394 20.09 14.79 18.97
C THR A 394 20.76 14.88 17.60
N ASP A 395 21.96 15.48 17.52
CA ASP A 395 22.75 15.54 16.27
C ASP A 395 22.96 14.15 15.64
N LYS A 396 23.09 13.12 16.48
CA LYS A 396 23.22 11.72 16.05
C LYS A 396 21.93 11.18 15.42
N ASP A 397 20.78 11.55 15.96
CA ASP A 397 19.47 11.15 15.45
C ASP A 397 19.20 11.83 14.09
N GLN A 398 19.43 13.14 14.00
CA GLN A 398 19.34 13.91 12.76
C GLN A 398 20.28 13.34 11.68
N LEU A 399 21.53 13.00 12.03
CA LEU A 399 22.48 12.37 11.12
C LEU A 399 22.03 10.99 10.65
N ASN A 400 21.42 10.18 11.52
CA ASN A 400 20.95 8.83 11.18
C ASN A 400 19.71 8.86 10.27
N LEU A 401 18.75 9.74 10.55
CA LEU A 401 17.60 9.96 9.67
C LEU A 401 18.06 10.56 8.33
N GLY A 402 18.93 11.58 8.36
CA GLY A 402 19.50 12.20 7.16
C GLY A 402 20.19 11.20 6.22
N LYS A 403 20.96 10.24 6.75
CA LYS A 403 21.56 9.15 5.95
C LYS A 403 20.52 8.29 5.21
N CYS A 404 19.32 8.12 5.76
CA CYS A 404 18.25 7.37 5.11
C CYS A 404 17.73 8.13 3.87
N TYR A 405 17.46 9.42 4.02
CA TYR A 405 16.98 10.29 2.94
C TYR A 405 18.04 10.61 1.89
N TYR A 406 19.30 10.81 2.29
CA TYR A 406 20.44 11.00 1.36
C TYR A 406 20.52 9.87 0.32
N ASN A 407 20.37 8.62 0.75
CA ASN A 407 20.35 7.49 -0.17
C ASN A 407 19.14 7.52 -1.11
N TYR A 408 17.96 7.91 -0.62
CA TYR A 408 16.80 8.08 -1.50
C TYR A 408 17.03 9.19 -2.53
N ILE A 409 17.33 10.40 -2.06
CA ILE A 409 17.52 11.60 -2.88
C ILE A 409 18.58 11.39 -3.97
N ARG A 410 19.69 10.73 -3.65
CA ARG A 410 20.80 10.50 -4.59
C ARG A 410 20.60 9.35 -5.58
N TYR A 411 19.79 8.34 -5.25
CA TYR A 411 19.62 7.13 -6.07
C TYR A 411 18.23 6.95 -6.69
N ALA A 412 17.22 7.72 -6.27
CA ALA A 412 15.87 7.67 -6.84
C ALA A 412 15.71 8.51 -8.12
N THR A 413 16.66 9.40 -8.43
CA THR A 413 16.61 10.30 -9.59
C THR A 413 16.86 9.54 -10.90
N THR A 414 15.77 9.17 -11.57
CA THR A 414 15.81 8.87 -13.01
C THR A 414 15.80 10.17 -13.81
N GLU A 415 16.36 10.17 -15.02
CA GLU A 415 16.23 11.29 -15.96
C GLU A 415 14.75 11.70 -16.13
N ARG A 416 14.50 13.01 -16.11
CA ARG A 416 13.21 13.65 -16.42
C ARG A 416 12.02 13.19 -15.56
N LYS A 417 12.14 13.33 -14.23
CA LYS A 417 11.04 13.08 -13.27
C LYS A 417 11.06 14.03 -12.08
N THR A 418 9.87 14.37 -11.60
CA THR A 418 9.62 15.20 -10.41
C THR A 418 10.40 14.67 -9.20
N THR A 419 11.39 15.44 -8.75
CA THR A 419 12.19 15.10 -7.56
C THR A 419 11.55 15.66 -6.29
N VAL A 420 12.02 15.22 -5.11
CA VAL A 420 11.61 15.78 -3.80
C VAL A 420 11.78 17.30 -3.75
N LEU A 421 12.78 17.85 -4.46
CA LEU A 421 13.00 19.29 -4.55
C LEU A 421 11.93 20.00 -5.40
N HIS A 422 11.46 19.38 -6.50
CA HIS A 422 10.33 19.89 -7.29
C HIS A 422 9.04 19.87 -6.47
N VAL A 423 8.82 18.82 -5.67
CA VAL A 423 7.67 18.77 -4.74
C VAL A 423 7.79 19.87 -3.69
N ALA A 424 8.96 20.08 -3.09
CA ALA A 424 9.15 21.06 -2.03
C ALA A 424 8.82 22.51 -2.45
N VAL A 425 9.11 22.86 -3.70
CA VAL A 425 8.70 24.15 -4.30
C VAL A 425 7.29 24.13 -4.88
N GLY A 426 6.79 22.94 -5.26
CA GLY A 426 5.48 22.68 -5.84
C GLY A 426 4.33 22.67 -4.82
N VAL A 427 4.60 22.36 -3.55
CA VAL A 427 3.65 22.56 -2.44
C VAL A 427 3.20 24.02 -2.39
N ASN A 428 1.98 24.29 -1.93
CA ASN A 428 1.43 25.65 -1.87
C ASN A 428 2.24 26.51 -0.87
N LEU A 429 3.08 27.40 -1.41
CA LEU A 429 3.92 28.32 -0.66
C LEU A 429 3.10 29.58 -0.33
N SER A 430 2.63 29.67 0.91
CA SER A 430 1.99 30.86 1.47
C SER A 430 2.88 31.50 2.53
N GLU A 431 2.61 32.77 2.90
CA GLU A 431 3.32 33.49 3.97
C GLU A 431 3.46 32.66 5.26
N GLU A 432 2.41 31.92 5.65
CA GLU A 432 2.38 31.09 6.85
C GLU A 432 3.12 29.74 6.71
N ASN A 433 3.55 29.35 5.50
CA ASN A 433 4.02 27.99 5.19
C ASN A 433 5.29 27.96 4.32
N PHE A 434 6.15 28.97 4.47
CA PHE A 434 7.48 28.96 3.83
C PHE A 434 8.40 27.92 4.46
N ASN A 435 8.68 26.86 3.67
CA ASN A 435 9.47 25.70 4.11
C ASN A 435 10.95 25.80 3.70
N LEU A 436 11.54 26.99 3.85
CA LEU A 436 12.93 27.28 3.51
C LEU A 436 13.90 26.30 4.17
N THR A 437 13.79 26.09 5.49
CA THR A 437 14.64 25.17 6.26
C THR A 437 14.55 23.72 5.75
N THR A 438 13.37 23.28 5.33
CA THR A 438 13.17 21.96 4.72
C THR A 438 13.81 21.89 3.32
N ILE A 439 13.77 22.96 2.53
CA ILE A 439 14.42 23.05 1.21
C ILE A 439 15.95 23.04 1.36
N GLU A 440 16.50 23.85 2.27
CA GLU A 440 17.92 23.85 2.62
C GLU A 440 18.39 22.47 3.10
N LEU A 441 17.57 21.77 3.89
CA LEU A 441 17.80 20.40 4.32
C LEU A 441 17.82 19.42 3.13
N ILE A 442 16.88 19.51 2.19
CA ILE A 442 16.86 18.68 0.97
C ILE A 442 18.13 18.89 0.14
N LEU A 443 18.57 20.14 -0.04
CA LEU A 443 19.79 20.50 -0.74
C LEU A 443 21.04 19.97 -0.01
N LYS A 444 21.11 20.14 1.31
CA LYS A 444 22.17 19.62 2.18
C LYS A 444 22.26 18.09 2.17
N LEU A 445 21.15 17.40 1.90
CA LEU A 445 21.08 15.95 1.69
C LEU A 445 21.45 15.53 0.25
N GLY A 446 21.97 16.44 -0.57
CA GLY A 446 22.54 16.13 -1.87
C GLY A 446 21.52 16.03 -3.01
N ALA A 447 20.38 16.71 -2.89
CA ALA A 447 19.48 16.89 -4.03
C ALA A 447 20.16 17.72 -5.12
N ASP A 448 20.11 17.24 -6.36
CA ASP A 448 20.59 17.99 -7.51
C ASP A 448 19.62 19.14 -7.84
N PRO A 449 20.03 20.41 -7.71
CA PRO A 449 19.18 21.56 -8.01
C PRO A 449 18.93 21.74 -9.52
N ASN A 450 19.74 21.09 -10.37
CA ASN A 450 19.61 21.08 -11.83
C ASN A 450 18.89 19.85 -12.38
N ALA A 451 18.41 18.95 -11.50
CA ALA A 451 17.51 17.88 -11.92
C ALA A 451 16.27 18.48 -12.59
N ILE A 452 15.82 17.84 -13.66
CA ILE A 452 14.64 18.24 -14.42
C ILE A 452 13.51 17.22 -14.28
N ASP A 453 12.27 17.71 -14.29
CA ASP A 453 11.05 16.92 -14.28
C ASP A 453 10.63 16.41 -15.68
N GLU A 454 9.39 15.94 -15.79
CA GLU A 454 8.85 15.45 -17.06
C GLU A 454 8.67 16.54 -18.12
N HIS A 455 8.50 17.81 -17.74
CA HIS A 455 8.41 18.97 -18.63
C HIS A 455 9.78 19.60 -18.97
N GLY A 456 10.87 19.05 -18.41
CA GLY A 456 12.20 19.62 -18.54
C GLY A 456 12.44 20.83 -17.63
N GLN A 457 11.49 21.13 -16.73
CA GLN A 457 11.60 22.21 -15.76
C GLN A 457 12.51 21.75 -14.62
N THR A 458 13.36 22.64 -14.10
CA THR A 458 14.00 22.46 -12.79
C THR A 458 13.10 22.98 -11.68
N ALA A 459 13.38 22.66 -10.42
CA ALA A 459 12.67 23.25 -9.27
C ALA A 459 12.65 24.80 -9.31
N LEU A 460 13.70 25.44 -9.84
CA LEU A 460 13.74 26.89 -9.97
C LEU A 460 12.87 27.44 -11.13
N HIS A 461 12.54 26.64 -12.14
CA HIS A 461 11.53 27.00 -13.15
C HIS A 461 10.13 27.04 -12.50
N ILE A 462 9.77 26.00 -11.72
CA ILE A 462 8.48 25.94 -11.00
C ILE A 462 8.32 27.14 -10.05
N LEU A 463 9.41 27.60 -9.41
CA LEU A 463 9.38 28.86 -8.68
C LEU A 463 9.20 30.07 -9.62
N ALA A 464 10.05 30.22 -10.64
CA ALA A 464 9.98 31.39 -11.53
C ALA A 464 8.62 31.57 -12.25
N GLU A 465 7.79 30.53 -12.37
CA GLU A 465 6.42 30.62 -12.88
C GLU A 465 5.39 31.16 -11.89
N ARG A 466 5.67 31.17 -10.58
CA ARG A 466 4.75 31.66 -9.52
C ARG A 466 4.78 33.17 -9.39
N GLU A 467 4.27 33.84 -10.42
CA GLU A 467 4.13 35.30 -10.52
C GLU A 467 3.57 35.95 -9.22
N GLU A 468 2.63 35.26 -8.57
CA GLU A 468 1.90 35.67 -7.36
C GLU A 468 2.73 35.70 -6.06
N LEU A 469 3.96 35.19 -6.05
CA LEU A 469 4.79 35.10 -4.83
C LEU A 469 6.01 36.03 -4.84
N PHE A 470 6.26 36.73 -5.96
CA PHE A 470 7.44 37.60 -6.15
C PHE A 470 7.53 38.80 -5.20
N PHE A 471 6.42 39.17 -4.55
CA PHE A 471 6.36 40.25 -3.57
C PHE A 471 6.46 39.78 -2.10
N LEU A 472 6.51 38.47 -1.85
CA LEU A 472 6.70 37.92 -0.51
C LEU A 472 8.19 37.87 -0.17
N HIS A 473 8.56 38.36 1.02
CA HIS A 473 9.97 38.50 1.41
C HIS A 473 10.65 37.13 1.57
N GLU A 474 9.95 36.18 2.19
CA GLU A 474 10.37 34.80 2.42
C GLU A 474 10.62 34.03 1.12
N TYR A 475 9.90 34.40 0.04
CA TYR A 475 10.03 33.80 -1.28
C TYR A 475 11.39 34.06 -1.91
N VAL A 476 11.96 35.25 -1.65
CA VAL A 476 13.32 35.62 -2.09
C VAL A 476 14.36 34.65 -1.54
N HIS A 477 14.24 34.27 -0.26
CA HIS A 477 15.19 33.37 0.38
C HIS A 477 15.14 31.95 -0.20
N VAL A 478 13.95 31.46 -0.57
CA VAL A 478 13.81 30.15 -1.25
C VAL A 478 14.44 30.20 -2.65
N PHE A 479 14.18 31.28 -3.40
CA PHE A 479 14.79 31.48 -4.71
C PHE A 479 16.32 31.59 -4.60
N GLN A 480 16.82 32.31 -3.59
CA GLN A 480 18.24 32.46 -3.31
C GLN A 480 18.89 31.13 -2.94
N ALA A 481 18.30 30.32 -2.05
CA ALA A 481 18.86 29.03 -1.65
C ALA A 481 19.07 28.07 -2.84
N LEU A 482 18.19 28.09 -3.85
CA LEU A 482 18.36 27.31 -5.08
C LEU A 482 19.46 27.88 -6.01
N VAL A 483 19.58 29.20 -6.12
CA VAL A 483 20.67 29.82 -6.90
C VAL A 483 22.02 29.55 -6.24
N ASP A 484 22.12 29.73 -4.92
CA ASP A 484 23.33 29.50 -4.12
C ASP A 484 23.73 28.00 -4.11
N ALA A 485 22.78 27.08 -4.26
CA ALA A 485 23.04 25.66 -4.50
C ALA A 485 23.60 25.34 -5.91
N GLY A 486 23.63 26.32 -6.82
CA GLY A 486 24.20 26.18 -8.16
C GLY A 486 23.20 25.85 -9.27
N THR A 487 21.93 26.31 -9.17
CA THR A 487 20.97 26.13 -10.27
C THR A 487 21.33 26.98 -11.49
N HIS A 488 21.29 26.39 -12.69
CA HIS A 488 21.48 27.07 -13.96
C HIS A 488 20.23 27.89 -14.36
N LEU A 489 20.42 29.21 -14.55
CA LEU A 489 19.33 30.13 -14.92
C LEU A 489 18.99 30.11 -16.43
N ASP A 490 19.84 29.50 -17.24
CA ASP A 490 19.82 29.47 -18.71
C ASP A 490 19.58 28.06 -19.33
N THR A 491 19.37 27.06 -18.47
CA THR A 491 18.74 25.79 -18.85
C THR A 491 17.33 26.06 -19.35
N ALA A 492 16.93 25.40 -20.44
CA ALA A 492 15.61 25.54 -21.03
C ALA A 492 14.74 24.30 -20.78
N ALA A 493 13.51 24.53 -20.34
CA ALA A 493 12.44 23.54 -20.32
C ALA A 493 11.96 23.21 -21.75
N ASP A 494 11.09 22.20 -21.91
CA ASP A 494 10.63 21.75 -23.23
C ASP A 494 9.89 22.81 -24.05
N ASN A 495 9.21 23.75 -23.38
CA ASN A 495 8.56 24.90 -24.01
C ASN A 495 9.58 25.94 -24.52
N GLY A 496 10.87 25.78 -24.22
CA GLY A 496 11.97 26.67 -24.57
C GLY A 496 12.10 27.90 -23.66
N GLU A 497 11.32 27.98 -22.58
CA GLU A 497 11.51 28.98 -21.52
C GLU A 497 12.66 28.55 -20.59
N THR A 498 13.32 29.55 -20.03
CA THR A 498 14.39 29.44 -19.04
C THR A 498 13.97 30.18 -17.78
N VAL A 499 14.58 29.87 -16.64
CA VAL A 499 14.41 30.65 -15.39
C VAL A 499 14.62 32.15 -15.66
N LEU A 500 15.66 32.54 -16.42
CA LEU A 500 15.92 33.95 -16.69
C LEU A 500 14.84 34.62 -17.55
N SER A 501 14.26 33.92 -18.53
CA SER A 501 13.19 34.49 -19.36
C SER A 501 11.89 34.65 -18.57
N LEU A 502 11.56 33.69 -17.71
CA LEU A 502 10.43 33.77 -16.77
C LEU A 502 10.64 34.93 -15.78
N LEU A 503 11.82 35.01 -15.15
CA LEU A 503 12.18 36.09 -14.25
C LEU A 503 12.07 37.47 -14.91
N LYS A 504 12.61 37.61 -16.14
CA LYS A 504 12.54 38.86 -16.90
C LYS A 504 11.11 39.26 -17.24
N LYS A 505 10.26 38.30 -17.64
CA LYS A 505 8.83 38.51 -17.90
C LYS A 505 8.13 39.04 -16.64
N ASN A 506 8.33 38.41 -15.49
CA ASN A 506 7.68 38.78 -14.24
C ASN A 506 8.16 40.14 -13.72
N VAL A 507 9.48 40.36 -13.67
CA VAL A 507 10.04 41.66 -13.26
C VAL A 507 9.52 42.77 -14.16
N MET A 508 9.54 42.61 -15.48
CA MET A 508 9.01 43.65 -16.39
C MET A 508 7.49 43.87 -16.24
N ARG A 509 6.71 42.82 -15.96
CA ARG A 509 5.26 42.89 -15.74
C ARG A 509 4.90 43.65 -14.46
N PHE A 510 5.65 43.46 -13.38
CA PHE A 510 5.27 43.96 -12.05
C PHE A 510 6.11 45.14 -11.53
N LYS A 511 7.25 45.48 -12.15
CA LYS A 511 8.15 46.58 -11.72
C LYS A 511 7.49 47.97 -11.61
N GLN A 512 6.35 48.20 -12.27
CA GLN A 512 5.57 49.45 -12.16
C GLN A 512 4.40 49.37 -11.17
N VAL A 513 4.09 48.18 -10.64
CA VAL A 513 2.86 47.88 -9.88
C VAL A 513 3.16 47.49 -8.44
N VAL A 514 4.24 46.73 -8.21
CA VAL A 514 4.62 46.17 -6.90
C VAL A 514 6.12 46.34 -6.68
N PHE A 515 6.56 46.42 -5.42
CA PHE A 515 7.97 46.38 -5.08
C PHE A 515 8.56 45.01 -5.46
N ILE A 516 9.55 45.03 -6.36
CA ILE A 516 10.34 43.86 -6.73
C ILE A 516 11.63 43.87 -5.91
N HIS A 517 11.90 42.77 -5.21
CA HIS A 517 13.10 42.68 -4.39
C HIS A 517 14.37 42.80 -5.25
N PRO A 518 15.36 43.66 -4.88
CA PRO A 518 16.54 43.93 -5.70
C PRO A 518 17.37 42.71 -6.10
N TYR A 519 17.28 41.63 -5.33
CA TYR A 519 17.88 40.34 -5.66
C TYR A 519 17.47 39.85 -7.06
N TYR A 520 16.18 39.92 -7.41
CA TYR A 520 15.70 39.50 -8.73
C TYR A 520 16.29 40.35 -9.86
N GLU A 521 16.49 41.65 -9.63
CA GLU A 521 17.13 42.53 -10.61
C GLU A 521 18.63 42.26 -10.76
N SER A 522 19.31 41.85 -9.67
CA SER A 522 20.71 41.44 -9.73
C SER A 522 20.90 40.18 -10.59
N LEU A 523 19.99 39.20 -10.47
CA LEU A 523 20.02 37.96 -11.26
C LEU A 523 19.87 38.20 -12.77
N LEU A 524 19.08 39.21 -13.18
CA LEU A 524 18.95 39.59 -14.59
C LEU A 524 20.26 40.09 -15.22
N ASN A 525 21.23 40.51 -14.40
CA ASN A 525 22.53 41.03 -14.82
C ASN A 525 23.69 40.06 -14.49
N THR A 526 23.40 38.84 -14.02
CA THR A 526 24.41 37.86 -13.63
C THR A 526 25.21 37.34 -14.83
N VAL A 527 26.53 37.26 -14.67
CA VAL A 527 27.44 36.64 -15.63
C VAL A 527 27.43 35.12 -15.43
N PHE A 528 27.06 34.37 -16.47
CA PHE A 528 27.00 32.91 -16.40
C PHE A 528 28.40 32.28 -16.30
N PRO A 529 28.53 31.10 -15.66
CA PRO A 529 29.75 30.30 -15.71
C PRO A 529 30.22 30.04 -17.14
N LEU A 530 31.54 29.95 -17.34
CA LEU A 530 32.13 29.73 -18.67
C LEU A 530 31.62 28.44 -19.35
N SER A 531 31.30 27.41 -18.57
CA SER A 531 30.69 26.17 -19.07
C SER A 531 29.31 26.41 -19.70
N CYS A 532 28.45 27.20 -19.05
CA CYS A 532 27.13 27.58 -19.56
C CYS A 532 27.25 28.45 -20.82
N LEU A 533 28.18 29.43 -20.82
CA LEU A 533 28.47 30.25 -22.00
C LEU A 533 28.96 29.39 -23.18
N ALA A 534 29.86 28.42 -22.94
CA ALA A 534 30.34 27.51 -23.96
C ALA A 534 29.22 26.61 -24.52
N ALA A 535 28.39 26.03 -23.65
CA ALA A 535 27.22 25.24 -24.06
C ALA A 535 26.24 26.06 -24.92
N ARG A 536 25.95 27.31 -24.52
CA ARG A 536 25.13 28.24 -25.31
C ARG A 536 25.75 28.58 -26.66
N VAL A 537 27.07 28.80 -26.74
CA VAL A 537 27.76 29.04 -28.02
C VAL A 537 27.67 27.81 -28.94
N ILE A 538 27.83 26.60 -28.41
CA ILE A 538 27.67 25.34 -29.17
C ILE A 538 26.24 25.24 -29.72
N ARG A 539 25.24 25.44 -28.86
CA ARG A 539 23.81 25.37 -29.20
C ARG A 539 23.38 26.43 -30.22
N ARG A 540 23.77 27.70 -30.01
CA ARG A 540 23.48 28.85 -30.88
C ARG A 540 24.00 28.66 -32.30
N ASN A 541 25.21 28.12 -32.45
CA ASN A 541 25.85 27.95 -33.75
C ASN A 541 25.55 26.59 -34.42
N GLY A 542 24.67 25.76 -33.84
CA GLY A 542 24.36 24.43 -34.36
C GLY A 542 25.57 23.49 -34.41
N ILE A 543 26.59 23.72 -33.57
CA ILE A 543 27.81 22.92 -33.56
C ILE A 543 27.46 21.51 -33.07
N ARG A 544 27.76 20.49 -33.87
CA ARG A 544 27.55 19.09 -33.51
C ARG A 544 28.40 18.70 -32.29
N PHE A 545 27.74 18.20 -31.25
CA PHE A 545 28.31 17.79 -29.96
C PHE A 545 27.96 16.34 -29.59
N ASP A 546 27.45 15.58 -30.56
CA ASP A 546 27.15 14.16 -30.48
C ASP A 546 28.39 13.26 -30.65
N GLU A 547 28.20 11.95 -30.49
CA GLU A 547 29.23 10.92 -30.68
C GLU A 547 30.43 11.12 -29.73
N ASP A 548 31.67 11.08 -30.23
CA ASP A 548 32.90 11.25 -29.45
C ASP A 548 33.40 12.71 -29.40
N ARG A 549 32.62 13.68 -29.92
CA ARG A 549 33.06 15.09 -30.06
C ARG A 549 33.23 15.81 -28.72
N ILE A 550 32.39 15.46 -27.74
CA ILE A 550 32.56 15.81 -26.33
C ILE A 550 32.23 14.58 -25.47
N PRO A 551 32.80 14.46 -24.26
CA PRO A 551 32.47 13.39 -23.32
C PRO A 551 30.96 13.19 -23.16
N THR A 552 30.50 11.94 -23.18
CA THR A 552 29.07 11.58 -23.16
C THR A 552 28.29 12.21 -22.01
N HIS A 553 28.89 12.35 -20.83
CA HIS A 553 28.28 13.00 -19.67
C HIS A 553 28.07 14.52 -19.82
N LEU A 554 28.74 15.18 -20.77
CA LEU A 554 28.54 16.61 -21.09
C LEU A 554 27.48 16.83 -22.19
N GLN A 555 27.06 15.79 -22.91
CA GLN A 555 26.07 15.91 -23.98
C GLN A 555 24.69 16.34 -23.45
N PRO A 556 24.15 15.80 -22.33
CA PRO A 556 22.92 16.30 -21.72
C PRO A 556 23.04 17.76 -21.28
N PHE A 557 24.16 18.13 -20.64
CA PHE A 557 24.44 19.50 -20.21
C PHE A 557 24.37 20.48 -21.39
N VAL A 558 25.07 20.18 -22.50
CA VAL A 558 25.01 21.04 -23.69
C VAL A 558 23.61 21.05 -24.32
N ALA A 559 22.92 19.91 -24.39
CA ALA A 559 21.58 19.84 -24.96
C ALA A 559 20.54 20.66 -24.18
N GLN A 560 20.66 20.74 -22.84
CA GLN A 560 19.75 21.45 -21.95
C GLN A 560 19.87 22.99 -22.04
N HIS A 561 20.98 23.54 -22.55
CA HIS A 561 21.16 24.99 -22.64
C HIS A 561 20.37 25.60 -23.80
N SER A 562 19.83 26.81 -23.59
CA SER A 562 19.07 27.54 -24.61
C SER A 562 19.93 27.96 -25.81
N ALA A 563 19.40 27.74 -27.01
CA ALA A 563 19.97 28.26 -28.26
C ALA A 563 19.55 29.72 -28.57
N LYS A 564 18.61 30.29 -27.81
CA LYS A 564 18.08 31.65 -27.99
C LYS A 564 18.84 32.66 -27.13
N ASP A 565 18.86 33.92 -27.58
CA ASP A 565 19.40 35.02 -26.78
C ASP A 565 18.42 35.44 -25.67
N LEU A 566 18.80 35.15 -24.42
CA LEU A 566 18.07 35.56 -23.21
C LEU A 566 17.92 37.08 -23.09
N ILE A 567 18.91 37.79 -23.63
CA ILE A 567 18.87 39.23 -23.83
C ILE A 567 18.55 39.47 -25.30
N GLY A 568 17.24 39.53 -25.60
CA GLY A 568 16.76 40.31 -26.73
C GLY A 568 17.18 41.76 -26.56
N HIS A 569 18.39 42.10 -26.99
CA HIS A 569 18.75 43.46 -27.33
C HIS A 569 17.97 43.81 -28.60
N SER A 570 16.91 44.60 -28.44
CA SER A 570 16.36 45.41 -29.51
C SER A 570 17.37 46.51 -29.85
N CYS A 571 18.43 46.13 -30.58
CA CYS A 571 19.31 47.06 -31.27
C CYS A 571 18.83 47.21 -32.71
N SER A 572 17.79 48.02 -32.86
CA SER A 572 17.35 48.67 -34.10
C SER A 572 16.53 49.90 -33.74
#